data_AF-A0A3D8JXZ5-F1
#
_entry.id   AF-A0A3D8JXZ5-F1
#
_cell.length_a   1.000
_cell.length_b   1.000
_cell.length_c   1.000
_cell.angle_alpha   90.00
_cell.angle_beta   90.00
_cell.angle_gamma   90.00
#
_symmetry.space_group_name_H-M   'P 1'
#
loop_
_entity.id
_entity.type
_entity.pdbx_description
1 polymer ?
#
loop_
_entity_poly.entity_id
_entity_poly.type
_entity_poly.pdbx_seq_one_letter_code
_entity_poly.pdbx_strand_id
1 'polypeptide(L)'
;MPARLFRSARNDRNRFVVLYVVLVLGLLSAAAAFVYEARIIIQDGVFEDRAFTVLGTTNRALDDLQDAETGQRGYLLTGSAAYLQPYLRGTRDVEQAMRQLLAGDVFLRRLAKWLSAAVRREDVLARVGGDEFVVLLTDYGDDEQLRALSRRLIEQVRAVAQAEYAGRFEIGLSIGIATFPDRVKNVRQLIDVADAAMYVAKREQSSFRFGPVTANDSAYGISVSK
;
A
#
# COMPACT_ATOMS: atom_id res chain seq x y z
N MET A 1 -28.15 -31.20 52.18
CA MET A 1 -26.89 -30.48 51.87
C MET A 1 -26.75 -30.19 50.35
N PRO A 2 -27.42 -29.17 49.76
CA PRO A 2 -27.17 -28.79 48.35
C PRO A 2 -26.43 -27.44 48.17
N ALA A 3 -26.32 -26.62 49.22
CA ALA A 3 -25.83 -25.24 49.12
C ALA A 3 -24.32 -25.06 48.83
N ARG A 4 -23.49 -26.10 49.06
CA ARG A 4 -22.03 -26.01 48.83
C ARG A 4 -21.63 -26.25 47.37
N LEU A 5 -22.36 -27.08 46.63
CA LEU A 5 -22.09 -27.35 45.20
C LEU A 5 -22.44 -26.14 44.31
N PHE A 6 -23.52 -25.43 44.62
CA PHE A 6 -23.92 -24.20 43.89
C PHE A 6 -22.94 -23.03 44.06
N ARG A 7 -22.23 -22.94 45.20
CA ARG A 7 -21.20 -21.90 45.43
C ARG A 7 -19.94 -22.14 44.60
N SER A 8 -19.56 -23.40 44.37
CA SER A 8 -18.39 -23.75 43.53
C SER A 8 -18.62 -23.36 42.07
N ALA A 9 -19.75 -23.78 41.48
CA ALA A 9 -20.07 -23.48 40.08
C ALA A 9 -20.20 -21.96 39.80
N ARG A 10 -20.66 -21.19 40.78
CA ARG A 10 -20.75 -19.71 40.67
C ARG A 10 -19.37 -19.06 40.70
N ASN A 11 -18.46 -19.56 41.53
CA ASN A 11 -17.08 -19.07 41.60
C ASN A 11 -16.29 -19.41 40.32
N ASP A 12 -16.48 -20.60 39.76
CA ASP A 12 -15.79 -21.00 38.53
C ASP A 12 -16.31 -20.20 37.33
N ARG A 13 -17.62 -19.96 37.24
CA ARG A 13 -18.21 -19.06 36.23
C ARG A 13 -17.66 -17.64 36.32
N ASN A 14 -17.50 -17.09 37.53
CA ASN A 14 -16.93 -15.76 37.71
C ASN A 14 -15.46 -15.72 37.29
N ARG A 15 -14.68 -16.78 37.53
CA ARG A 15 -13.30 -16.91 37.05
C ARG A 15 -13.22 -16.95 35.52
N PHE A 16 -14.11 -17.68 34.86
CA PHE A 16 -14.17 -17.70 33.39
C PHE A 16 -14.55 -16.35 32.80
N VAL A 17 -15.52 -15.64 33.40
CA VAL A 17 -15.91 -14.29 32.96
C VAL A 17 -14.75 -13.31 33.14
N VAL A 18 -14.04 -13.36 34.28
CA VAL A 18 -12.86 -12.52 34.50
C VAL A 18 -11.75 -12.83 33.51
N LEU A 19 -11.46 -14.10 33.24
CA LEU A 19 -10.45 -14.52 32.26
C LEU A 19 -10.82 -14.03 30.85
N TYR A 20 -12.09 -14.15 30.47
CA TYR A 20 -12.61 -13.68 29.19
C TYR A 20 -12.49 -12.15 29.06
N VAL A 21 -12.86 -11.40 30.10
CA VAL A 21 -12.72 -9.94 30.12
C VAL A 21 -11.26 -9.50 30.02
N VAL A 22 -10.35 -10.16 30.75
CA VAL A 22 -8.90 -9.89 30.66
C VAL A 22 -8.37 -10.18 29.26
N LEU A 23 -8.82 -11.28 28.64
CA LEU A 23 -8.44 -11.64 27.27
C LEU A 23 -8.95 -10.61 26.25
N VAL A 24 -10.21 -10.17 26.36
CA VAL A 24 -10.79 -9.15 25.49
C VAL A 24 -10.07 -7.81 25.66
N LEU A 25 -9.79 -7.38 26.90
CA LEU A 25 -9.03 -6.15 27.17
C LEU A 25 -7.60 -6.24 26.67
N GLY A 26 -6.94 -7.40 26.80
CA GLY A 26 -5.63 -7.66 26.23
C GLY A 26 -5.64 -7.54 24.71
N LEU A 27 -6.61 -8.15 24.03
CA LEU A 27 -6.79 -8.04 22.58
C LEU A 27 -7.04 -6.59 22.14
N LEU A 28 -7.88 -5.85 22.86
CA LEU A 28 -8.14 -4.43 22.59
C LEU A 28 -6.88 -3.57 22.77
N SER A 29 -6.09 -3.83 23.82
CA SER A 29 -4.83 -3.12 24.05
C SER A 29 -3.78 -3.42 22.97
N ALA A 30 -3.68 -4.67 22.53
CA ALA A 30 -2.79 -5.08 21.44
C ALA A 30 -3.21 -4.47 20.10
N ALA A 31 -4.53 -4.42 19.82
CA ALA A 31 -5.07 -3.74 18.65
C ALA A 31 -4.81 -2.23 18.69
N ALA A 32 -4.97 -1.59 19.85
CA ALA A 32 -4.67 -0.17 20.02
C ALA A 32 -3.18 0.15 19.88
N ALA A 33 -2.30 -0.69 20.46
CA ALA A 33 -0.85 -0.58 20.28
C ALA A 33 -0.45 -0.77 18.82
N PHE A 34 -1.05 -1.75 18.13
CA PHE A 34 -0.85 -1.96 16.70
C PHE A 34 -1.29 -0.75 15.87
N VAL A 35 -2.43 -0.14 16.19
CA VAL A 35 -2.90 1.09 15.52
C VAL A 35 -1.97 2.28 15.81
N TYR A 36 -1.44 2.38 17.04
CA TYR A 36 -0.51 3.45 17.42
C TYR A 36 0.84 3.31 16.70
N GLU A 37 1.42 2.10 16.71
CA GLU A 37 2.62 1.77 15.95
C GLU A 37 2.39 1.97 14.45
N ALA A 38 1.25 1.54 13.92
CA ALA A 38 0.89 1.79 12.52
C ALA A 38 0.81 3.28 12.20
N ARG A 39 0.34 4.15 13.11
CA ARG A 39 0.35 5.61 12.93
C ARG A 39 1.75 6.19 12.89
N ILE A 40 2.68 5.67 13.70
CA ILE A 40 4.09 6.07 13.68
C ILE A 40 4.74 5.59 12.37
N ILE A 41 4.47 4.36 11.96
CA ILE A 41 4.96 3.80 10.69
C ILE A 41 4.38 4.55 9.49
N ILE A 42 3.16 5.09 9.52
CA ILE A 42 2.64 5.93 8.43
C ILE A 42 3.42 7.26 8.30
N GLN A 43 4.04 7.75 9.38
CA GLN A 43 4.94 8.91 9.30
C GLN A 43 6.32 8.58 8.72
N ASP A 44 6.83 7.36 8.95
CA ASP A 44 8.19 6.94 8.53
C ASP A 44 8.21 5.87 7.40
N GLY A 45 7.03 5.52 6.86
CA GLY A 45 6.71 4.31 6.09
C GLY A 45 7.18 4.29 4.65
N VAL A 46 8.49 4.34 4.48
CA VAL A 46 9.16 4.00 3.23
C VAL A 46 9.84 2.65 3.45
N PHE A 47 9.23 1.51 3.13
CA PHE A 47 9.86 0.19 2.84
C PHE A 47 8.69 -0.82 2.72
N GLU A 48 8.39 -1.42 1.56
CA GLU A 48 9.01 -2.71 1.22
C GLU A 48 9.22 -2.99 -0.29
N ASP A 49 8.60 -2.28 -1.24
CA ASP A 49 8.80 -2.57 -2.69
C ASP A 49 9.73 -1.57 -3.41
N ARG A 50 10.14 -0.50 -2.73
CA ARG A 50 11.11 0.47 -3.30
C ARG A 50 12.50 -0.11 -3.49
N ALA A 51 12.88 -1.14 -2.74
CA ALA A 51 14.25 -1.64 -2.75
C ALA A 51 14.67 -2.05 -4.17
N PHE A 52 13.84 -2.80 -4.91
CA PHE A 52 14.19 -3.26 -6.25
C PHE A 52 14.22 -2.13 -7.29
N THR A 53 13.25 -1.22 -7.28
CA THR A 53 13.27 -0.06 -8.20
C THR A 53 14.43 0.87 -7.89
N VAL A 54 14.65 1.19 -6.61
CA VAL A 54 15.77 2.04 -6.18
C VAL A 54 17.09 1.39 -6.53
N LEU A 55 17.29 0.11 -6.23
CA LEU A 55 18.52 -0.61 -6.60
C LEU A 55 18.76 -0.61 -8.12
N GLY A 56 17.72 -0.85 -8.93
CA GLY A 56 17.82 -0.82 -10.38
C GLY A 56 18.18 0.56 -10.92
N THR A 57 17.51 1.61 -10.44
CA THR A 57 17.80 3.00 -10.82
C THR A 57 19.17 3.46 -10.31
N THR A 58 19.56 3.04 -9.11
CA THR A 58 20.87 3.35 -8.52
C THR A 58 22.01 2.65 -9.27
N ASN A 59 21.87 1.36 -9.63
CA ASN A 59 22.90 0.67 -10.42
C ASN A 59 23.11 1.34 -11.78
N ARG A 60 22.03 1.70 -12.47
CA ARG A 60 22.13 2.43 -13.74
C ARG A 60 22.79 3.79 -13.56
N ALA A 61 22.45 4.52 -12.50
CA ALA A 61 23.09 5.79 -12.19
C ALA A 61 24.60 5.65 -11.86
N LEU A 62 25.02 4.51 -11.28
CA LEU A 62 26.43 4.22 -11.05
C LEU A 62 27.17 3.95 -12.36
N ASP A 63 26.55 3.22 -13.30
CA ASP A 63 27.10 3.02 -14.64
C ASP A 63 27.24 4.37 -15.37
N ASP A 64 26.22 5.22 -15.31
CA ASP A 64 26.23 6.56 -15.93
C ASP A 64 27.28 7.49 -15.28
N LEU A 65 27.51 7.37 -13.97
CA LEU A 65 28.59 8.08 -13.25
C LEU A 65 29.97 7.58 -13.69
N GLN A 66 30.13 6.27 -13.88
CA GLN A 66 31.39 5.68 -14.35
C GLN A 66 31.72 6.12 -15.78
N ASP A 67 30.71 6.23 -16.65
CA ASP A 67 30.85 6.80 -17.99
C ASP A 67 31.23 8.27 -17.93
N ALA A 68 30.64 9.03 -17.01
CA ALA A 68 30.98 10.43 -16.81
C ALA A 68 32.43 10.62 -16.34
N GLU A 69 32.87 9.80 -15.38
CA GLU A 69 34.25 9.78 -14.89
C GLU A 69 35.22 9.40 -16.01
N THR A 70 34.87 8.40 -16.82
CA THR A 70 35.70 7.96 -17.95
C THR A 70 35.87 9.07 -18.98
N GLY A 71 34.80 9.81 -19.29
CA GLY A 71 34.85 11.01 -20.12
C GLY A 71 35.72 12.12 -19.51
N GLN A 72 35.56 12.39 -18.21
CA GLN A 72 36.36 13.40 -17.51
C GLN A 72 37.85 13.07 -17.53
N ARG A 73 38.22 11.82 -17.19
CA ARG A 73 39.61 11.34 -17.22
C ARG A 73 40.20 11.40 -18.63
N GLY A 74 39.44 10.97 -19.64
CA GLY A 74 39.86 11.02 -21.04
C GLY A 74 40.12 12.45 -21.53
N TYR A 75 39.28 13.40 -21.15
CA TYR A 75 39.48 14.81 -21.47
C TYR A 75 40.73 15.39 -20.77
N LEU A 76 40.90 15.13 -19.47
CA LEU A 76 42.05 15.62 -18.71
C LEU A 76 43.38 15.06 -19.22
N LEU A 77 43.41 13.81 -19.70
CA LEU A 77 44.63 13.16 -20.19
C LEU A 77 44.98 13.53 -21.64
N THR A 78 43.99 13.82 -22.48
CA THR A 78 44.21 13.98 -23.93
C THR A 78 43.94 15.39 -24.45
N GLY A 79 43.21 16.22 -23.69
CA GLY A 79 42.68 17.51 -24.15
C GLY A 79 41.60 17.40 -25.23
N SER A 80 41.22 16.18 -25.64
CA SER A 80 40.29 15.97 -26.75
C SER A 80 38.85 16.15 -26.31
N ALA A 81 38.15 17.09 -26.98
CA ALA A 81 36.73 17.35 -26.75
C ALA A 81 35.82 16.14 -27.01
N ALA A 82 36.30 15.11 -27.71
CA ALA A 82 35.55 13.85 -27.91
C ALA A 82 35.18 13.18 -26.59
N TYR A 83 35.98 13.35 -25.53
CA TYR A 83 35.71 12.78 -24.21
C TYR A 83 34.72 13.59 -23.37
N LEU A 84 34.33 14.79 -23.81
CA LEU A 84 33.29 15.57 -23.14
C LEU A 84 31.89 14.99 -23.39
N GLN A 85 31.68 14.27 -24.50
CA GLN A 85 30.40 13.66 -24.84
C GLN A 85 29.95 12.61 -23.79
N PRO A 86 30.77 11.60 -23.43
CA PRO A 86 30.45 10.68 -22.34
C PRO A 86 30.20 11.38 -21.00
N TYR A 87 31.00 12.40 -20.68
CA TYR A 87 30.83 13.23 -19.47
C TYR A 87 29.47 13.93 -19.41
N LEU A 88 29.11 14.65 -20.48
CA LEU A 88 27.85 15.40 -20.56
C LEU A 88 26.63 14.47 -20.57
N ARG A 89 26.77 13.28 -21.17
CA ARG A 89 25.71 12.28 -21.17
C ARG A 89 25.50 11.71 -19.77
N GLY A 90 26.54 11.16 -19.15
CA GLY A 90 26.43 10.52 -17.84
C GLY A 90 25.93 11.49 -16.76
N THR A 91 26.41 12.74 -16.75
CA THR A 91 25.93 13.76 -15.81
C THR A 91 24.45 14.10 -15.99
N ARG A 92 23.97 14.23 -17.24
CA ARG A 92 22.54 14.47 -17.52
C ARG A 92 21.68 13.28 -17.11
N ASP A 93 22.11 12.07 -17.44
CA ASP A 93 21.33 10.85 -17.21
C ASP A 93 21.19 10.56 -15.71
N VAL A 94 22.25 10.80 -14.91
CA VAL A 94 22.23 10.75 -13.44
C VAL A 94 21.26 11.80 -12.86
N GLU A 95 21.33 13.05 -13.34
CA GLU A 95 20.44 14.11 -12.88
C GLU A 95 18.96 13.75 -13.14
N GLN A 96 18.67 13.17 -14.31
CA GLN A 96 17.33 12.75 -14.68
C GLN A 96 16.82 11.57 -13.83
N ALA A 97 17.67 10.58 -13.55
CA ALA A 97 17.33 9.46 -12.67
C ALA A 97 17.01 9.94 -11.24
N MET A 98 17.82 10.84 -10.68
CA MET A 98 17.55 11.45 -9.37
C MET A 98 16.24 12.24 -9.36
N ARG A 99 15.96 13.03 -10.40
CA ARG A 99 14.70 13.79 -10.53
C ARG A 99 13.48 12.86 -10.56
N GLN A 100 13.56 11.72 -11.26
CA GLN A 100 12.45 10.75 -11.30
C GLN A 100 12.18 10.11 -9.93
N LEU A 101 13.23 9.68 -9.23
CA LEU A 101 13.10 9.09 -7.89
C LEU A 101 12.47 10.08 -6.90
N LEU A 102 12.93 11.33 -6.91
CA LEU A 102 12.41 12.39 -6.04
C LEU A 102 10.96 12.76 -6.39
N ALA A 103 10.63 12.88 -7.68
CA ALA A 103 9.28 13.22 -8.13
C ALA A 103 8.26 12.12 -7.76
N GLY A 104 8.62 10.84 -7.93
CA GLY A 104 7.77 9.71 -7.57
C GLY A 104 7.49 9.63 -6.07
N ASP A 105 8.51 9.86 -5.25
CA ASP A 105 8.33 9.88 -3.79
C ASP A 105 7.47 11.06 -3.31
N VAL A 106 7.65 12.24 -3.90
CA VAL A 106 6.80 13.41 -3.61
C VAL A 106 5.34 13.13 -3.97
N PHE A 107 5.09 12.52 -5.14
CA PHE A 107 3.74 12.13 -5.55
C PHE A 107 3.12 11.14 -4.55
N LEU A 108 3.84 10.09 -4.17
CA LEU A 108 3.33 9.06 -3.25
C LEU A 108 3.02 9.63 -1.85
N ARG A 109 3.85 10.55 -1.35
CA ARG A 109 3.58 11.26 -0.07
C ARG A 109 2.34 12.13 -0.15
N ARG A 110 2.07 12.75 -1.31
CA ARG A 110 0.87 13.55 -1.53
C ARG A 110 -0.38 12.67 -1.69
N LEU A 111 -0.27 11.57 -2.43
CA LEU A 111 -1.31 10.56 -2.58
C LEU A 111 -1.77 10.05 -1.21
N ALA A 112 -0.83 9.71 -0.32
CA ALA A 112 -1.14 9.29 1.05
C ALA A 112 -1.96 10.35 1.82
N LYS A 113 -1.60 11.64 1.70
CA LYS A 113 -2.35 12.74 2.33
C LYS A 113 -3.78 12.85 1.77
N TRP A 114 -3.95 12.69 0.46
CA TRP A 114 -5.27 12.79 -0.17
C TRP A 114 -6.18 11.62 0.20
N LEU A 115 -5.65 10.40 0.11
CA LEU A 115 -6.35 9.19 0.54
C LEU A 115 -6.75 9.31 2.02
N SER A 116 -5.85 9.82 2.87
CA SER A 116 -6.12 10.03 4.29
C SER A 116 -7.24 11.04 4.55
N ALA A 117 -7.39 12.06 3.69
CA ALA A 117 -8.48 13.05 3.81
C ALA A 117 -9.83 12.50 3.32
N ALA A 118 -9.81 11.45 2.49
CA ALA A 118 -11.00 10.83 1.94
C ALA A 118 -11.60 9.77 2.88
N VAL A 119 -10.79 9.09 3.66
CA VAL A 119 -11.24 8.07 4.63
C VAL A 119 -11.65 8.69 5.96
N ARG A 120 -12.49 8.00 6.75
CA ARG A 120 -12.92 8.52 8.05
C ARG A 120 -11.80 8.37 9.09
N ARG A 121 -11.93 9.03 10.23
CA ARG A 121 -10.89 9.05 11.27
C ARG A 121 -10.73 7.70 11.99
N GLU A 122 -11.80 6.91 11.98
CA GLU A 122 -11.89 5.55 12.49
C GLU A 122 -11.42 4.47 11.50
N ASP A 123 -11.29 4.83 10.21
CA ASP A 123 -10.74 3.93 9.19
C ASP A 123 -9.21 3.94 9.25
N VAL A 124 -8.60 2.83 8.82
CA VAL A 124 -7.14 2.71 8.77
C VAL A 124 -6.69 2.74 7.32
N LEU A 125 -5.85 3.73 6.97
CA LEU A 125 -5.12 3.76 5.71
C LEU A 125 -3.67 3.37 5.97
N ALA A 126 -3.19 2.32 5.31
CA ALA A 126 -1.80 1.88 5.37
C ALA A 126 -1.19 1.89 3.97
N ARG A 127 0.11 2.16 3.88
CA ARG A 127 0.90 1.93 2.67
C ARG A 127 1.69 0.65 2.86
N VAL A 128 1.38 -0.36 2.04
CA VAL A 128 1.98 -1.70 2.16
C VAL A 128 3.13 -1.91 1.20
N GLY A 129 3.18 -1.15 0.10
CA GLY A 129 4.18 -1.30 -0.95
C GLY A 129 4.66 0.03 -1.55
N GLY A 130 5.26 -0.07 -2.73
CA GLY A 130 5.78 1.06 -3.50
C GLY A 130 4.68 2.06 -3.84
N ASP A 131 3.67 1.62 -4.56
CA ASP A 131 2.47 2.38 -4.93
C ASP A 131 1.18 1.77 -4.36
N GLU A 132 1.31 0.77 -3.49
CA GLU A 132 0.21 0.00 -2.92
C GLU A 132 -0.28 0.56 -1.57
N PHE A 133 -1.60 0.76 -1.49
CA PHE A 133 -2.29 1.27 -0.31
C PHE A 133 -3.43 0.34 0.06
N VAL A 134 -3.63 0.15 1.36
CA VAL A 134 -4.74 -0.63 1.94
C VAL A 134 -5.59 0.29 2.80
N VAL A 135 -6.91 0.24 2.59
CA VAL A 135 -7.89 0.88 3.45
C VAL A 135 -8.68 -0.20 4.17
N LEU A 136 -8.57 -0.25 5.49
CA LEU A 136 -9.36 -1.12 6.35
C LEU A 136 -10.51 -0.31 6.95
N LEU A 137 -11.73 -0.73 6.61
CA LEU A 137 -12.97 -0.18 7.13
C LEU A 137 -13.51 -1.09 8.23
N THR A 138 -13.85 -0.52 9.37
CA THR A 138 -14.45 -1.28 10.49
C THR A 138 -15.98 -1.31 10.42
N ASP A 139 -16.57 -0.36 9.68
CA ASP A 139 -17.98 -0.30 9.31
C ASP A 139 -18.09 0.32 7.91
N TYR A 140 -18.88 -0.30 7.03
CA TYR A 140 -19.07 0.15 5.66
C TYR A 140 -20.53 0.19 5.22
N GLY A 141 -21.49 -0.17 6.09
CA GLY A 141 -22.91 -0.24 5.74
C GLY A 141 -23.23 -1.32 4.71
N ASP A 142 -23.16 -0.98 3.42
CA ASP A 142 -23.52 -1.85 2.29
C ASP A 142 -22.56 -1.72 1.09
N ASP A 143 -22.78 -2.56 0.07
CA ASP A 143 -21.97 -2.56 -1.15
C ASP A 143 -22.06 -1.23 -1.92
N GLU A 144 -23.14 -0.45 -1.80
CA GLU A 144 -23.24 0.84 -2.49
C GLU A 144 -22.39 1.90 -1.82
N GLN A 145 -22.28 1.89 -0.49
CA GLN A 145 -21.35 2.76 0.24
C GLN A 145 -19.89 2.44 -0.12
N LEU A 146 -19.54 1.16 -0.29
CA LEU A 146 -18.21 0.75 -0.77
C LEU A 146 -17.95 1.23 -2.20
N ARG A 147 -18.95 1.15 -3.08
CA ARG A 147 -18.87 1.70 -4.45
C ARG A 147 -18.69 3.22 -4.43
N ALA A 148 -19.47 3.92 -3.62
CA ALA A 148 -19.39 5.38 -3.47
C ALA A 148 -18.03 5.82 -2.93
N LEU A 149 -17.50 5.14 -1.92
CA LEU A 149 -16.16 5.37 -1.41
C LEU A 149 -15.11 5.16 -2.51
N SER A 150 -15.18 4.04 -3.23
CA SER A 150 -14.23 3.71 -4.29
C SER A 150 -14.23 4.78 -5.39
N ARG A 151 -15.42 5.16 -5.89
CA ARG A 151 -15.58 6.24 -6.88
C ARG A 151 -14.98 7.55 -6.39
N ARG A 152 -15.28 7.95 -5.14
CA ARG A 152 -14.75 9.17 -4.55
C ARG A 152 -13.22 9.16 -4.48
N LEU A 153 -12.61 8.06 -4.08
CA LEU A 153 -11.14 7.91 -4.06
C LEU A 153 -10.55 8.06 -5.46
N ILE A 154 -11.12 7.39 -6.46
CA ILE A 154 -10.69 7.44 -7.86
C ILE A 154 -10.80 8.87 -8.41
N GLU A 155 -11.94 9.51 -8.23
CA GLU A 155 -12.22 10.87 -8.71
C GLU A 155 -11.26 11.89 -8.06
N GLN A 156 -11.02 11.76 -6.76
CA GLN A 156 -10.10 12.63 -6.05
C GLN A 156 -8.66 12.49 -6.57
N VAL A 157 -8.17 11.27 -6.79
CA VAL A 157 -6.83 11.09 -7.37
C VAL A 157 -6.74 11.65 -8.77
N ARG A 158 -7.75 11.42 -9.62
CA ARG A 158 -7.80 12.00 -10.97
C ARG A 158 -7.79 13.53 -10.95
N ALA A 159 -8.60 14.13 -10.08
CA ALA A 159 -8.69 15.58 -9.96
C ALA A 159 -7.34 16.19 -9.56
N VAL A 160 -6.63 15.58 -8.60
CA VAL A 160 -5.34 16.13 -8.19
C VAL A 160 -4.25 15.87 -9.21
N ALA A 161 -4.22 14.70 -9.84
CA ALA A 161 -3.30 14.43 -10.95
C ALA A 161 -3.47 15.46 -12.08
N GLN A 162 -4.72 15.80 -12.41
CA GLN A 162 -5.03 16.83 -13.39
C GLN A 162 -4.54 18.21 -12.96
N ALA A 163 -4.76 18.59 -11.70
CA ALA A 163 -4.37 19.90 -11.17
C ALA A 163 -2.84 20.08 -11.10
N GLU A 164 -2.09 19.04 -10.72
CA GLU A 164 -0.64 19.14 -10.53
C GLU A 164 0.17 18.90 -11.80
N TYR A 165 -0.30 18.01 -12.67
CA TYR A 165 0.46 17.60 -13.86
C TYR A 165 -0.18 18.06 -15.17
N ALA A 166 -1.27 18.83 -15.12
CA ALA A 166 -1.99 19.33 -16.30
C ALA A 166 -2.36 18.23 -17.31
N GLY A 167 -2.67 17.03 -16.82
CA GLY A 167 -3.00 15.87 -17.65
C GLY A 167 -1.83 15.28 -18.43
N ARG A 168 -0.58 15.67 -18.13
CA ARG A 168 0.62 15.12 -18.80
C ARG A 168 0.87 13.65 -18.49
N PHE A 169 0.34 13.17 -17.36
CA PHE A 169 0.46 11.77 -16.94
C PHE A 169 -0.95 11.22 -16.67
N GLU A 170 -1.20 10.03 -17.18
CA GLU A 170 -2.41 9.28 -16.87
C GLU A 170 -2.20 8.57 -15.53
N ILE A 171 -2.72 9.17 -14.46
CA ILE A 171 -2.62 8.66 -13.09
C ILE A 171 -4.00 8.17 -12.67
N GLY A 172 -4.10 6.91 -12.27
CA GLY A 172 -5.34 6.28 -11.86
C GLY A 172 -5.18 5.37 -10.66
N LEU A 173 -6.31 4.96 -10.09
CA LEU A 173 -6.39 3.95 -9.04
C LEU A 173 -7.13 2.72 -9.58
N SER A 174 -6.60 1.54 -9.26
CA SER A 174 -7.32 0.27 -9.36
C SER A 174 -7.58 -0.22 -7.94
N ILE A 175 -8.84 -0.48 -7.60
CA ILE A 175 -9.24 -0.84 -6.24
C ILE A 175 -9.86 -2.24 -6.22
N GLY A 176 -9.31 -3.12 -5.39
CA GLY A 176 -9.92 -4.41 -5.07
C GLY A 176 -10.62 -4.36 -3.71
N ILE A 177 -11.83 -4.92 -3.64
CA ILE A 177 -12.69 -4.84 -2.46
C ILE A 177 -13.04 -6.25 -1.97
N ALA A 178 -12.78 -6.52 -0.68
CA ALA A 178 -13.18 -7.75 -0.01
C ALA A 178 -13.85 -7.41 1.33
N THR A 179 -14.91 -8.15 1.67
CA THR A 179 -15.68 -7.93 2.91
C THR A 179 -15.82 -9.23 3.68
N PHE A 180 -15.76 -9.13 5.01
CA PHE A 180 -16.00 -10.23 5.94
C PHE A 180 -17.26 -9.93 6.76
N PRO A 181 -18.15 -10.92 7.01
CA PRO A 181 -18.06 -12.33 6.61
C PRO A 181 -18.69 -12.65 5.25
N ASP A 182 -19.23 -11.66 4.54
CA ASP A 182 -20.06 -11.87 3.34
C ASP A 182 -19.28 -12.50 2.17
N ARG A 183 -18.14 -11.90 1.79
CA ARG A 183 -17.35 -12.32 0.62
C ARG A 183 -16.18 -13.24 0.98
N VAL A 184 -15.71 -13.17 2.22
CA VAL A 184 -14.68 -14.07 2.74
C VAL A 184 -15.11 -14.66 4.07
N LYS A 185 -14.75 -15.94 4.30
CA LYS A 185 -15.12 -16.66 5.53
C LYS A 185 -14.07 -16.55 6.63
N ASN A 186 -12.89 -16.04 6.29
CA ASN A 186 -11.77 -15.87 7.21
C ASN A 186 -11.15 -14.51 6.96
N VAL A 187 -10.93 -13.73 8.02
CA VAL A 187 -10.27 -12.40 7.96
C VAL A 187 -8.91 -12.47 7.26
N ARG A 188 -8.19 -13.60 7.39
CA ARG A 188 -6.91 -13.84 6.71
C ARG A 188 -7.02 -13.81 5.17
N GLN A 189 -8.21 -14.06 4.61
CA GLN A 189 -8.45 -14.06 3.17
C GLN A 189 -8.75 -12.66 2.60
N LEU A 190 -8.96 -11.64 3.45
CA LEU A 190 -9.36 -10.30 2.98
C LEU A 190 -8.32 -9.70 2.02
N ILE A 191 -7.04 -9.77 2.37
CA ILE A 191 -5.95 -9.22 1.56
C ILE A 191 -5.85 -9.95 0.23
N ASP A 192 -5.75 -11.29 0.28
CA ASP A 192 -5.62 -12.13 -0.91
C ASP A 192 -6.78 -11.92 -1.91
N VAL A 193 -8.01 -11.83 -1.39
CA VAL A 193 -9.20 -11.65 -2.21
C VAL A 193 -9.31 -10.22 -2.75
N ALA A 194 -8.94 -9.22 -1.97
CA ALA A 194 -8.88 -7.83 -2.43
C ALA A 194 -7.82 -7.66 -3.51
N ASP A 195 -6.62 -8.21 -3.31
CA ASP A 195 -5.51 -8.13 -4.28
C ASP A 195 -5.88 -8.80 -5.61
N ALA A 196 -6.44 -10.01 -5.57
CA ALA A 196 -6.91 -10.69 -6.77
C ALA A 196 -7.99 -9.87 -7.51
N ALA A 197 -8.92 -9.24 -6.78
CA ALA A 197 -9.93 -8.37 -7.38
C ALA A 197 -9.32 -7.10 -8.01
N MET A 198 -8.33 -6.50 -7.34
CA MET A 198 -7.59 -5.33 -7.83
C MET A 198 -6.85 -5.66 -9.13
N TYR A 199 -6.15 -6.80 -9.17
CA TYR A 199 -5.41 -7.25 -10.34
C TYR A 199 -6.34 -7.39 -11.56
N VAL A 200 -7.51 -8.01 -11.37
CA VAL A 200 -8.50 -8.16 -12.44
C VAL A 200 -9.04 -6.79 -12.86
N ALA A 201 -9.32 -5.89 -11.91
CA ALA A 201 -9.74 -4.51 -12.23
C ALA A 201 -8.69 -3.80 -13.10
N LYS A 202 -7.41 -3.89 -12.72
CA LYS A 202 -6.28 -3.32 -13.47
C LYS A 202 -6.18 -3.90 -14.88
N ARG A 203 -6.32 -5.22 -15.04
CA ARG A 203 -6.25 -5.91 -16.35
C ARG A 203 -7.40 -5.54 -17.28
N GLU A 204 -8.60 -5.40 -16.73
CA GLU A 204 -9.80 -5.03 -17.49
C GLU A 204 -9.94 -3.51 -17.67
N GLN A 205 -8.96 -2.73 -17.19
CA GLN A 205 -9.03 -1.26 -17.13
C GLN A 205 -10.29 -0.75 -16.40
N SER A 206 -10.83 -1.56 -15.50
CA SER A 206 -11.84 -1.15 -14.53
C SER A 206 -11.18 -0.43 -13.36
N SER A 207 -11.84 0.60 -12.83
CA SER A 207 -11.30 1.36 -11.70
C SER A 207 -11.47 0.65 -10.35
N PHE A 208 -12.47 -0.24 -10.21
CA PHE A 208 -12.61 -1.06 -9.00
C PHE A 208 -13.34 -2.39 -9.26
N ARG A 209 -13.14 -3.37 -8.37
CA ARG A 209 -13.85 -4.67 -8.41
C ARG A 209 -14.02 -5.28 -7.02
N PHE A 210 -15.15 -5.97 -6.82
CA PHE A 210 -15.38 -6.78 -5.63
C PHE A 210 -14.88 -8.21 -5.86
N GLY A 211 -14.25 -8.80 -4.85
CA GLY A 211 -13.95 -10.22 -4.80
C GLY A 211 -15.12 -11.06 -4.25
N PRO A 212 -14.96 -12.39 -4.18
CA PRO A 212 -13.90 -13.16 -4.84
C PRO A 212 -14.04 -13.13 -6.36
N VAL A 213 -12.90 -13.13 -7.07
CA VAL A 213 -12.84 -13.27 -8.53
C VAL A 213 -12.81 -14.75 -8.91
N THR A 214 -13.35 -15.10 -10.08
CA THR A 214 -13.46 -16.50 -10.50
C THR A 214 -12.12 -17.05 -10.97
N ALA A 215 -11.94 -18.38 -10.93
CA ALA A 215 -10.69 -19.05 -11.31
C ALA A 215 -10.24 -18.76 -12.76
N ASN A 216 -11.17 -18.34 -13.64
CA ASN A 216 -10.86 -17.95 -15.02
C ASN A 216 -10.27 -16.53 -15.11
N ASP A 217 -10.45 -15.72 -14.05
CA ASP A 217 -9.94 -14.35 -13.96
C ASP A 217 -8.57 -14.29 -13.27
N SER A 218 -8.27 -15.26 -12.39
CA SER A 218 -7.07 -15.32 -11.57
C SER A 218 -5.90 -16.03 -12.26
N ALA A 219 -5.00 -15.26 -12.88
CA ALA A 219 -3.64 -15.74 -13.19
C ALA A 219 -2.76 -15.85 -11.92
N TYR A 220 -3.27 -15.36 -10.79
CA TYR A 220 -2.72 -15.57 -9.45
C TYR A 220 -3.21 -16.92 -8.93
N GLY A 221 -2.32 -17.88 -8.73
CA GLY A 221 -2.63 -19.24 -8.26
C GLY A 221 -3.13 -19.31 -6.81
N ILE A 222 -4.20 -18.60 -6.47
CA ILE A 222 -4.82 -18.62 -5.15
C ILE A 222 -5.87 -19.75 -5.15
N SER A 223 -5.48 -20.88 -4.57
CA SER A 223 -6.41 -21.93 -4.20
C SER A 223 -7.29 -21.44 -3.04
N VAL A 224 -8.48 -20.94 -3.36
CA VAL A 224 -9.52 -20.74 -2.34
C VAL A 224 -9.96 -22.12 -1.87
N SER A 225 -9.35 -22.59 -0.77
CA SER A 225 -9.75 -23.85 -0.14
C SER A 225 -11.17 -23.68 0.42
N LYS A 226 -12.05 -24.60 0.02
CA LYS A 226 -13.49 -24.62 0.36
C LYS A 226 -13.75 -24.77 1.85
#